data_AF-A0A842RIC8-F1
#
_entry.id   AF-A0A842RIC8-F1
#
_cell.length_a   1.000
_cell.length_b   1.000
_cell.length_c   1.000
_cell.angle_alpha   90.00
_cell.angle_beta   90.00
_cell.angle_gamma   90.00
#
_symmetry.space_group_name_H-M   'P 1'
#
loop_
_entity.id
_entity.type
_entity.pdbx_description
1 polymer ?
#
loop_
_entity_poly.entity_id
_entity_poly.type
_entity_poly.pdbx_seq_one_letter_code
_entity_poly.pdbx_strand_id
1 'polypeptide(L)'
;MFDKGKPVIFGLAFFLLVFCGPIIPTSQQEKSQVTSGSFSMTATIHELWTFDAGNRITASAVAVNLDDSPALEVLIPSYIHDMFCLYANGSMNWRTSTDRRITASPTVFDLDNDSHLEVIYGSQDKLLYCKTNRGFSKWNFYTGGEIHSSPVVAD
;
A
#
# COMPACT_ATOMS: atom_id res chain seq x y z
N MET A 1 -16.14 7.39 -56.45
CA MET A 1 -17.58 7.25 -56.17
C MET A 1 -17.79 7.69 -54.73
N PHE A 2 -18.61 8.72 -54.53
CA PHE A 2 -18.83 9.41 -53.27
C PHE A 2 -19.80 8.64 -52.36
N ASP A 3 -19.53 8.62 -51.05
CA ASP A 3 -20.52 8.67 -49.95
C ASP A 3 -19.72 8.96 -48.65
N LYS A 4 -19.70 10.13 -47.99
CA LYS A 4 -20.67 11.02 -47.33
C LYS A 4 -21.33 10.49 -46.03
N GLY A 5 -20.83 11.02 -44.90
CA GLY A 5 -21.61 11.33 -43.70
C GLY A 5 -21.19 10.60 -42.42
N LYS A 6 -21.07 11.19 -41.22
CA LYS A 6 -21.23 12.56 -40.66
C LYS A 6 -20.53 12.55 -39.27
N PRO A 7 -19.91 13.65 -38.78
CA PRO A 7 -19.70 13.85 -37.34
C PRO A 7 -20.91 14.58 -36.71
N VAL A 8 -21.24 14.22 -35.47
CA VAL A 8 -22.26 14.88 -34.65
C VAL A 8 -21.56 15.72 -33.58
N ILE A 9 -21.69 17.04 -33.64
CA ILE A 9 -21.36 17.97 -32.54
C ILE A 9 -22.56 18.90 -32.38
N PHE A 10 -23.16 18.92 -31.17
CA PHE A 10 -24.20 19.86 -30.78
C PHE A 10 -23.59 21.12 -30.15
N GLY A 11 -24.22 22.27 -30.40
CA GLY A 11 -23.81 23.64 -30.05
C GLY A 11 -23.59 23.94 -28.56
N LEU A 12 -23.23 25.15 -28.15
CA LEU A 12 -23.79 26.45 -28.52
C LEU A 12 -22.74 27.58 -28.43
N ALA A 13 -23.03 28.66 -29.15
CA ALA A 13 -22.32 29.95 -29.20
C ALA A 13 -22.25 30.67 -27.85
N PHE A 14 -21.29 31.59 -27.68
CA PHE A 14 -21.58 32.97 -27.26
C PHE A 14 -20.37 33.93 -27.41
N PHE A 15 -20.65 35.06 -28.04
CA PHE A 15 -20.05 36.40 -27.96
C PHE A 15 -18.61 36.70 -28.43
N LEU A 16 -18.60 37.42 -29.55
CA LEU A 16 -17.58 38.34 -30.03
C LEU A 16 -17.40 39.50 -29.04
N LEU A 17 -16.17 39.75 -28.59
CA LEU A 17 -15.77 41.07 -28.11
C LEU A 17 -14.44 41.45 -28.79
N VAL A 18 -14.54 42.45 -29.66
CA VAL A 18 -13.43 43.21 -30.20
C VAL A 18 -12.93 44.12 -29.09
N PHE A 19 -11.67 43.97 -28.67
CA PHE A 19 -10.95 45.04 -27.98
C PHE A 19 -9.64 45.32 -28.71
N CYS A 20 -9.61 46.51 -29.29
CA CYS A 20 -8.44 47.23 -29.74
C CYS A 20 -7.75 47.84 -28.52
N GLY A 21 -6.46 47.57 -28.31
CA GLY A 21 -5.65 48.15 -27.23
C GLY A 21 -4.19 47.66 -27.28
N PRO A 22 -3.20 48.49 -26.90
CA PRO A 22 -1.89 48.52 -27.55
C PRO A 22 -0.92 47.40 -27.13
N ILE A 23 0.01 47.11 -28.04
CA ILE A 23 1.18 46.26 -27.87
C ILE A 23 2.00 46.76 -26.67
N ILE A 24 2.12 45.96 -25.61
CA ILE A 24 3.03 46.21 -24.48
C ILE A 24 4.31 45.38 -24.73
N PRO A 25 5.51 46.00 -24.69
CA PRO A 25 6.76 45.31 -24.99
C PRO A 25 7.20 44.40 -23.83
N THR A 26 8.02 43.43 -24.21
CA THR A 26 8.65 42.40 -23.39
C THR A 26 9.41 42.95 -22.17
N SER A 27 9.46 42.12 -21.13
CA SER A 27 10.31 42.16 -19.92
C SER A 27 9.78 42.91 -18.70
N GLN A 28 9.10 42.17 -17.83
CA GLN A 28 9.33 42.20 -16.38
C GLN A 28 9.16 40.77 -15.86
N GLN A 29 10.22 40.19 -15.28
CA GLN A 29 10.08 38.96 -14.51
C GLN A 29 9.29 39.28 -13.25
N GLU A 30 8.16 38.59 -13.04
CA GLU A 30 7.47 38.64 -11.76
C GLU A 30 8.32 37.87 -10.75
N LYS A 31 9.04 38.63 -9.93
CA LYS A 31 9.90 38.12 -8.86
C LYS A 31 9.00 37.36 -7.89
N SER A 32 9.04 36.03 -7.93
CA SER A 32 8.33 35.18 -6.98
C SER A 32 8.83 35.53 -5.58
N GLN A 33 8.01 36.26 -4.82
CA GLN A 33 8.26 36.48 -3.40
C GLN A 33 8.08 35.12 -2.72
N VAL A 34 9.21 34.44 -2.45
CA VAL A 34 9.22 33.29 -1.54
C VAL A 34 8.88 33.85 -0.17
N THR A 35 7.59 33.94 0.12
CA THR A 35 7.12 34.18 1.47
C THR A 35 7.42 32.89 2.22
N SER A 36 8.45 32.91 3.07
CA SER A 36 8.74 31.85 4.04
C SER A 36 7.64 31.82 5.10
N GLY A 37 6.42 31.52 4.68
CA GLY A 37 5.31 31.20 5.56
C GLY A 37 5.57 29.81 6.12
N SER A 38 5.91 29.74 7.42
CA SER A 38 5.88 28.49 8.15
C SER A 38 4.42 28.00 8.21
N PHE A 39 4.04 27.09 7.33
CA PHE A 39 2.78 26.37 7.44
C PHE A 39 2.92 25.36 8.57
N SER A 40 2.40 25.70 9.75
CA SER A 40 2.18 24.74 10.83
C SER A 40 0.86 24.03 10.56
N MET A 41 0.90 22.88 9.89
CA MET A 41 -0.23 21.96 9.89
C MET A 41 -0.18 21.15 11.19
N THR A 42 -1.18 21.35 12.05
CA THR A 42 -1.38 20.48 13.21
C THR A 42 -2.06 19.22 12.70
N ALA A 43 -1.32 18.11 12.61
CA ALA A 43 -1.93 16.80 12.38
C ALA A 43 -2.68 16.40 13.66
N THR A 44 -4.00 16.22 13.57
CA THR A 44 -4.80 15.69 14.67
C THR A 44 -4.93 14.18 14.48
N ILE A 45 -4.52 13.42 15.49
CA ILE A 45 -4.61 11.95 15.47
C ILE A 45 -6.03 11.57 15.89
N HIS A 46 -6.73 10.82 15.03
CA HIS A 46 -8.03 10.22 15.33
C HIS A 46 -7.89 8.70 15.24
N GLU A 47 -8.30 7.98 16.29
CA GLU A 47 -8.40 6.52 16.26
C GLU A 47 -9.48 6.11 15.25
N LEU A 48 -9.12 5.28 14.27
CA LEU A 48 -10.06 4.74 13.28
C LEU A 48 -10.66 3.41 13.74
N TRP A 49 -9.82 2.53 14.28
CA TRP A 49 -10.20 1.22 14.80
C TRP A 49 -9.10 0.70 15.73
N THR A 50 -9.49 -0.29 16.55
CA THR A 50 -8.58 -1.07 17.39
C THR A 50 -8.79 -2.55 17.11
N PHE A 51 -7.70 -3.31 17.09
CA PHE A 51 -7.72 -4.76 16.94
C PHE A 51 -7.02 -5.43 18.13
N ASP A 52 -7.72 -6.31 18.82
CA ASP A 52 -7.15 -7.13 19.90
C ASP A 52 -6.54 -8.41 19.31
N ALA A 53 -5.22 -8.42 19.18
CA ALA A 53 -4.46 -9.59 18.75
C ALA A 53 -4.36 -10.69 19.83
N GLY A 54 -4.94 -10.47 21.02
CA GLY A 54 -4.92 -11.39 22.17
C GLY A 54 -3.54 -11.54 22.83
N ASN A 55 -2.50 -10.88 22.29
CA ASN A 55 -1.17 -10.92 22.85
C ASN A 55 -0.26 -9.78 22.42
N ARG A 56 0.99 -9.83 22.91
CA ARG A 56 2.04 -8.88 22.57
C ARG A 56 2.39 -8.99 21.08
N ILE A 57 2.50 -7.84 20.44
CA ILE A 57 3.12 -7.70 19.13
C ILE A 57 4.58 -7.33 19.37
N THR A 58 5.51 -8.20 18.95
CA THR A 58 6.96 -8.00 19.16
C THR A 58 7.72 -7.67 17.90
N ALA A 59 7.14 -7.98 16.73
CA ALA A 59 7.71 -7.65 15.43
C ALA A 59 6.89 -6.54 14.76
N SER A 60 7.46 -5.91 13.74
CA SER A 60 6.81 -4.80 13.06
C SER A 60 5.64 -5.30 12.22
N ALA A 61 4.51 -4.61 12.32
CA ALA A 61 3.41 -4.78 11.37
C ALA A 61 3.78 -4.21 9.99
N VAL A 62 3.16 -4.73 8.93
CA VAL A 62 3.38 -4.29 7.54
C VAL A 62 2.04 -3.88 6.94
N ALA A 63 1.96 -2.65 6.42
CA ALA A 63 0.84 -2.20 5.61
C ALA A 63 1.20 -2.32 4.12
N VAL A 64 0.40 -3.06 3.36
CA VAL A 64 0.69 -3.39 1.95
C VAL A 64 -0.61 -3.67 1.21
N ASN A 65 -0.65 -3.39 -0.09
CA ASN A 65 -1.75 -3.83 -0.95
C ASN A 65 -1.47 -5.27 -1.38
N LEU A 66 -2.14 -6.25 -0.77
CA LEU A 66 -1.90 -7.68 -1.01
C LEU A 66 -2.69 -8.23 -2.20
N ASP A 67 -3.80 -7.59 -2.56
CA ASP A 67 -4.78 -8.13 -3.50
C ASP A 67 -5.17 -7.17 -4.64
N ASP A 68 -4.34 -6.15 -4.88
CA ASP A 68 -4.55 -5.07 -5.86
C ASP A 68 -5.83 -4.26 -5.62
N SER A 69 -6.39 -4.30 -4.41
CA SER A 69 -7.52 -3.45 -4.03
C SER A 69 -7.04 -2.01 -3.77
N PRO A 70 -7.93 -1.00 -3.81
CA PRO A 70 -7.54 0.38 -3.49
C PRO A 70 -7.21 0.60 -2.00
N ALA A 71 -7.45 -0.39 -1.14
CA ALA A 71 -7.19 -0.33 0.28
C ALA A 71 -5.91 -1.12 0.63
N LEU A 72 -5.23 -0.74 1.70
CA LEU A 72 -4.10 -1.53 2.21
C LEU A 72 -4.60 -2.55 3.24
N GLU A 73 -4.03 -3.74 3.20
CA GLU A 73 -4.11 -4.72 4.27
C GLU A 73 -3.00 -4.46 5.29
N VAL A 74 -3.23 -4.91 6.53
CA VAL A 74 -2.26 -4.81 7.63
C VAL A 74 -1.90 -6.21 8.11
N LEU A 75 -0.64 -6.60 7.91
CA LEU A 75 -0.06 -7.82 8.45
C LEU A 75 0.47 -7.58 9.86
N ILE A 76 0.04 -8.40 10.81
CA ILE A 76 0.41 -8.27 12.22
C ILE A 76 0.99 -9.60 12.74
N PRO A 77 2.31 -9.68 12.96
CA PRO A 77 2.94 -10.83 13.61
C PRO A 77 2.74 -10.79 15.13
N SER A 78 2.01 -11.76 15.67
CA SER A 78 1.78 -11.94 17.11
C SER A 78 2.83 -12.84 17.75
N TYR A 79 3.19 -12.51 18.99
CA TYR A 79 4.15 -13.28 19.78
C TYR A 79 3.66 -14.70 20.09
N ILE A 80 2.35 -14.89 20.26
CA ILE A 80 1.73 -16.20 20.49
C ILE A 80 1.22 -16.71 19.15
N HIS A 81 2.16 -17.12 18.31
CA HIS A 81 1.96 -18.07 17.21
C HIS A 81 1.21 -17.56 15.97
N ASP A 82 0.54 -16.41 16.01
CA ASP A 82 -0.35 -16.01 14.93
C ASP A 82 0.23 -14.94 14.00
N MET A 83 0.04 -15.12 12.71
CA MET A 83 0.12 -14.06 11.71
C MET A 83 -1.30 -13.68 11.33
N PHE A 84 -1.66 -12.43 11.59
CA PHE A 84 -2.94 -11.85 11.19
C PHE A 84 -2.78 -11.00 9.93
N CYS A 85 -3.80 -11.02 9.08
CA CYS A 85 -4.00 -10.06 8.02
C CYS A 85 -5.35 -9.40 8.24
N LEU A 86 -5.35 -8.08 8.35
CA LEU A 86 -6.55 -7.27 8.53
C LEU A 86 -6.81 -6.43 7.30
N TYR A 87 -8.07 -6.20 7.00
CA TYR A 87 -8.48 -5.15 6.05
C TYR A 87 -8.22 -3.76 6.65
N ALA A 88 -8.21 -2.73 5.80
CA ALA A 88 -8.01 -1.33 6.21
C ALA A 88 -8.98 -0.82 7.30
N ASN A 89 -10.13 -1.46 7.47
CA ASN A 89 -11.13 -1.13 8.50
C ASN A 89 -10.91 -1.88 9.83
N GLY A 90 -9.82 -2.66 9.95
CA GLY A 90 -9.49 -3.44 11.15
C GLY A 90 -10.18 -4.81 11.25
N SER A 91 -11.03 -5.17 10.28
CA SER A 91 -11.66 -6.50 10.25
C SER A 91 -10.69 -7.58 9.76
N MET A 92 -10.86 -8.81 10.26
CA MET A 92 -10.00 -9.94 9.90
C MET A 92 -10.20 -10.34 8.43
N ASN A 93 -9.12 -10.34 7.66
CA ASN A 93 -9.07 -10.95 6.33
C ASN A 93 -8.73 -12.44 6.48
N TRP A 94 -7.57 -12.75 7.04
CA TRP A 94 -7.16 -14.12 7.33
C TRP A 94 -6.21 -14.21 8.53
N ARG A 95 -6.08 -15.42 9.07
CA ARG A 95 -5.16 -15.76 10.16
C ARG A 95 -4.46 -17.06 9.83
N THR A 96 -3.17 -17.12 10.13
CA THR A 96 -2.41 -18.38 10.12
C THR A 96 -1.71 -18.55 11.45
N SER A 97 -1.66 -19.79 11.94
CA SER A 97 -1.00 -20.13 13.19
C SER A 97 0.25 -20.96 12.93
N THR A 98 1.21 -20.81 13.82
CA THR A 98 2.49 -21.51 13.86
C THR A 98 2.59 -22.29 15.17
N ASP A 99 3.59 -23.17 15.32
CA ASP A 99 3.69 -23.96 16.57
C ASP A 99 4.48 -23.22 17.65
N ARG A 100 5.23 -22.18 17.25
CA ARG A 100 6.05 -21.34 18.14
C ARG A 100 5.99 -19.87 17.74
N ARG A 101 6.79 -19.01 18.37
CA ARG A 101 6.59 -17.56 18.29
C ARG A 101 7.00 -17.03 16.93
N ILE A 102 6.25 -16.06 16.42
CA ILE A 102 6.66 -15.25 15.28
C ILE A 102 7.33 -14.00 15.83
N THR A 103 8.67 -14.00 15.80
CA THR A 103 9.47 -12.83 16.23
C THR A 103 10.08 -12.06 15.06
N ALA A 104 9.93 -12.58 13.85
CA ALA A 104 10.38 -11.96 12.61
C ALA A 104 9.29 -11.06 12.03
N SER A 105 9.67 -9.89 11.50
CA SER A 105 8.73 -9.09 10.68
C SER A 105 8.50 -9.81 9.35
N PRO A 106 7.27 -9.81 8.80
CA PRO A 106 6.99 -10.43 7.52
C PRO A 106 7.63 -9.63 6.37
N THR A 107 7.96 -10.34 5.31
CA THR A 107 8.41 -9.78 4.03
C THR A 107 7.40 -10.14 2.96
N VAL A 108 7.07 -9.16 2.11
CA VAL A 108 6.03 -9.30 1.08
C VAL A 108 6.67 -9.09 -0.29
N PHE A 109 6.53 -10.06 -1.18
CA PHE A 109 7.15 -10.05 -2.52
C PHE A 109 6.46 -11.06 -3.44
N ASP A 110 6.40 -10.78 -4.74
CA ASP A 110 5.97 -11.75 -5.77
C ASP A 110 7.15 -12.69 -6.09
N LEU A 111 7.14 -13.88 -5.51
CA LEU A 111 8.27 -14.81 -5.57
C LEU A 111 8.39 -15.59 -6.88
N ASP A 112 7.29 -15.72 -7.63
CA ASP A 112 7.24 -16.53 -8.85
C ASP A 112 6.75 -15.77 -10.09
N ASN A 113 6.68 -14.44 -9.99
CA ASN A 113 6.27 -13.53 -11.06
C ASN A 113 4.86 -13.84 -11.58
N ASP A 114 3.96 -14.28 -10.70
CA ASP A 114 2.57 -14.59 -11.03
C ASP A 114 1.63 -13.37 -10.86
N SER A 115 2.20 -12.21 -10.52
CA SER A 115 1.51 -10.95 -10.19
C SER A 115 0.69 -10.99 -8.90
N HIS A 116 0.90 -11.98 -8.03
CA HIS A 116 0.34 -12.02 -6.68
C HIS A 116 1.46 -11.94 -5.65
N LEU A 117 1.25 -11.18 -4.59
CA LEU A 117 2.22 -11.06 -3.52
C LEU A 117 2.16 -12.26 -2.57
N GLU A 118 3.32 -12.80 -2.22
CA GLU A 118 3.48 -13.73 -1.11
C GLU A 118 3.89 -13.04 0.17
N VAL A 119 3.48 -13.62 1.30
CA VAL A 119 3.89 -13.22 2.64
C VAL A 119 4.83 -14.27 3.20
N ILE A 120 6.06 -13.85 3.52
CA ILE A 120 7.13 -14.70 4.03
C ILE A 120 7.45 -14.29 5.46
N TYR A 121 7.51 -15.25 6.38
CA TYR A 121 7.90 -14.98 7.77
C TYR A 121 8.55 -16.20 8.43
N GLY A 122 9.47 -15.93 9.36
CA GLY A 122 10.14 -16.95 10.15
C GLY A 122 9.46 -17.15 11.51
N SER A 123 9.48 -18.38 12.00
CA SER A 123 9.00 -18.75 13.32
C SER A 123 10.07 -19.48 14.13
N GLN A 124 9.92 -19.46 15.46
CA GLN A 124 10.74 -20.24 16.39
C GLN A 124 10.48 -21.75 16.30
N ASP A 125 9.51 -22.21 15.50
CA ASP A 125 9.27 -23.65 15.22
C ASP A 125 10.19 -24.21 14.15
N LYS A 126 11.16 -23.40 13.74
CA LYS A 126 12.20 -23.72 12.77
C LYS A 126 11.71 -23.75 11.34
N LEU A 127 10.49 -23.28 11.08
CA LEU A 127 9.93 -23.16 9.74
C LEU A 127 10.00 -21.70 9.24
N LEU A 128 10.44 -21.55 8.00
CA LEU A 128 10.18 -20.39 7.17
C LEU A 128 8.88 -20.64 6.42
N TYR A 129 7.88 -19.80 6.65
CA TYR A 129 6.57 -19.91 6.05
C TYR A 129 6.47 -19.00 4.83
N CYS A 130 5.84 -19.51 3.77
CA CYS A 130 5.40 -18.72 2.63
C CYS A 130 3.91 -18.90 2.44
N LYS A 131 3.17 -17.80 2.52
CA LYS A 131 1.72 -17.75 2.35
C LYS A 131 1.38 -16.95 1.09
N THR A 132 0.29 -17.31 0.43
CA THR A 132 -0.30 -16.47 -0.62
C THR A 132 -0.92 -15.22 -0.01
N ASN A 133 -1.29 -14.24 -0.82
CA ASN A 133 -2.03 -13.06 -0.39
C ASN A 133 -3.36 -13.35 0.36
N ARG A 134 -3.94 -14.54 0.15
CA ARG A 134 -5.15 -15.02 0.86
C ARG A 134 -4.86 -15.84 2.12
N GLY A 135 -3.59 -15.94 2.52
CA GLY A 135 -3.18 -16.68 3.71
C GLY A 135 -3.04 -18.21 3.52
N PHE A 136 -3.21 -18.72 2.29
CA PHE A 136 -3.00 -20.15 2.01
C PHE A 136 -1.51 -20.49 2.02
N SER A 137 -1.15 -21.71 2.44
CA SER A 137 0.26 -22.14 2.42
C SER A 137 0.72 -22.39 0.99
N LYS A 138 1.73 -21.63 0.53
CA LYS A 138 2.43 -21.90 -0.74
C LYS A 138 3.51 -22.96 -0.52
N TRP A 139 4.35 -22.76 0.49
CA TRP A 139 5.32 -23.75 0.98
C TRP A 139 5.79 -23.42 2.40
N ASN A 140 6.42 -24.39 3.07
CA ASN A 140 7.13 -24.20 4.33
C ASN A 140 8.51 -24.85 4.22
N PHE A 141 9.54 -24.20 4.75
CA PHE A 141 10.92 -24.70 4.69
C PHE A 141 11.50 -24.87 6.10
N TYR A 142 11.96 -26.09 6.42
CA TYR A 142 12.56 -26.39 7.72
C TYR A 142 14.04 -26.04 7.74
N THR A 143 14.41 -25.07 8.58
CA THR A 143 15.77 -24.54 8.69
C THR A 143 16.64 -25.29 9.71
N GLY A 144 16.05 -26.17 10.53
CA GLY A 144 16.77 -26.91 11.57
C GLY A 144 16.98 -26.14 12.89
N GLY A 145 16.84 -24.81 12.89
CA GLY A 145 17.00 -23.93 14.04
C GLY A 145 15.90 -22.88 14.14
N GLU A 146 15.75 -22.23 15.29
CA GLU A 146 14.73 -21.19 15.47
C GLU A 146 15.05 -19.97 14.60
N ILE A 147 14.03 -19.37 13.97
CA ILE A 147 14.21 -18.18 13.14
C ILE A 147 13.80 -16.95 13.94
N HIS A 148 14.78 -16.09 14.24
CA HIS A 148 14.55 -14.84 14.97
C HIS A 148 14.56 -13.61 14.07
N SER A 149 15.25 -13.67 12.93
CA SER A 149 15.45 -12.55 12.02
C SER A 149 14.35 -12.47 10.95
N SER A 150 14.04 -11.25 10.53
CA SER A 150 13.18 -11.01 9.37
C SER A 150 13.82 -11.54 8.08
N PRO A 151 13.07 -12.28 7.24
CA PRO A 151 13.57 -12.73 5.93
C PRO A 151 13.78 -11.54 4.99
N VAL A 152 14.70 -11.67 4.03
CA VAL A 152 14.92 -10.67 2.96
C VAL A 152 14.91 -11.40 1.62
N VAL A 153 14.25 -10.80 0.62
CA VAL A 153 14.24 -11.28 -0.76
C VAL A 153 15.12 -10.35 -1.61
N ALA A 154 15.86 -10.93 -2.56
CA ALA A 154 16.71 -10.21 -3.50
C ALA A 154 16.63 -10.90 -4.88
N ASP A 155 16.75 -10.09 -5.94
CA ASP A 155 16.80 -10.48 -7.37
C ASP A 155 17.99 -9.78 -8.04
#